data_AF-A0A6J4NVN7-F1
#
_entry.id   AF-A0A6J4NVN7-F1
#
_cell.length_a   1.000
_cell.length_b   1.000
_cell.length_c   1.000
_cell.angle_alpha   90.00
_cell.angle_beta   90.00
_cell.angle_gamma   90.00
#
_symmetry.space_group_name_H-M   'P 1'
#
loop_
_entity.id
_entity.type
_entity.pdbx_description
1 polymer ?
#
loop_
_entity_poly.entity_id
_entity_poly.type
_entity_poly.pdbx_seq_one_letter_code
_entity_poly.pdbx_strand_id
1 'polypeptide(L)'
;MLCAVAAAVLIGLCAPGAAGAAESRGLSVWPAELVLKAGEAHRVLVTRETPDGLEADATGEASYASDRAEVAAVEAGGVVRAVGAGTAAIR
;
A
#
# COMPACT_ATOMS: atom_id res chain seq x y z
N MET A 1 19.75 -9.61 16.00
CA MET A 1 19.14 -10.24 14.81
C MET A 1 18.01 -9.34 14.35
N LEU A 2 18.19 -8.63 13.23
CA LEU A 2 17.23 -7.66 12.68
C LEU A 2 16.04 -8.42 12.08
N CYS A 3 14.90 -8.45 12.78
CA CYS A 3 13.63 -8.90 12.22
C CYS A 3 12.95 -7.71 11.54
N ALA A 4 13.34 -7.43 10.30
CA ALA A 4 12.70 -6.40 9.49
C ALA A 4 11.60 -7.05 8.63
N VAL A 5 10.35 -6.60 8.77
CA VAL A 5 9.25 -6.98 7.87
C VAL A 5 9.16 -5.94 6.79
N ALA A 6 9.42 -6.32 5.54
CA ALA A 6 9.22 -5.44 4.39
C ALA A 6 7.80 -5.68 3.84
N ALA A 7 6.92 -4.69 3.97
CA ALA A 7 5.65 -4.68 3.26
C ALA A 7 5.81 -3.84 2.00
N ALA A 8 5.81 -4.47 0.83
CA ALA A 8 5.83 -3.77 -0.45
C ALA A 8 4.39 -3.56 -0.91
N VAL A 9 3.91 -2.31 -0.88
CA VAL A 9 2.62 -1.97 -1.48
C VAL A 9 2.86 -1.80 -2.98
N LEU A 10 2.62 -2.88 -3.73
CA LEU A 10 2.80 -2.89 -5.18
C LEU A 10 1.53 -2.41 -5.86
N ILE A 11 1.32 -1.09 -5.88
CA ILE A 11 0.53 -0.49 -6.95
C ILE A 11 1.52 -0.25 -8.10
N GLY A 12 1.24 -0.87 -9.25
CA GLY A 12 2.13 -0.95 -10.40
C GLY A 12 2.78 0.39 -10.72
N LEU A 13 4.10 0.44 -10.55
CA LEU A 13 4.93 1.59 -10.87
C LEU A 13 5.17 1.61 -12.39
N CYS A 14 4.69 2.63 -13.09
CA CYS A 14 5.18 2.97 -14.42
C CYS A 14 5.72 4.41 -14.40
N ALA A 15 6.97 4.56 -14.84
CA ALA A 15 7.70 5.82 -15.00
C ALA A 15 6.98 6.79 -15.97
N PRO A 16 7.32 8.10 -16.02
CA PRO A 16 6.59 9.07 -16.82
C PRO A 16 6.95 8.90 -18.31
N GLY A 17 6.11 8.17 -19.03
CA GLY A 17 6.20 7.96 -20.46
C GLY A 17 4.79 7.85 -21.03
N ALA A 18 4.45 8.83 -21.86
CA ALA A 18 3.10 9.05 -22.38
C ALA A 18 2.43 7.82 -23.03
N ALA A 19 1.09 7.89 -22.97
CA ALA A 19 0.11 7.31 -23.88
C ALA A 19 -0.29 5.84 -23.70
N GLY A 20 -1.50 5.66 -23.17
CA GLY A 20 -2.50 4.84 -23.85
C GLY A 20 -2.58 3.38 -23.44
N ALA A 21 -3.12 3.12 -22.24
CA ALA A 21 -3.78 1.86 -21.92
C ALA A 21 -4.77 2.11 -20.77
N ALA A 22 -6.05 2.28 -21.10
CA ALA A 22 -7.21 2.25 -20.19
C ALA A 22 -6.88 2.66 -18.74
N GLU A 23 -6.66 3.96 -18.50
CA GLU A 23 -6.18 4.50 -17.23
C GLU A 23 -7.17 4.20 -16.09
N SER A 24 -6.82 3.21 -15.27
CA SER A 24 -7.32 3.12 -13.91
C SER A 24 -6.99 4.45 -13.23
N ARG A 25 -7.98 5.33 -13.07
CA ARG A 25 -7.89 6.60 -12.32
C ARG A 25 -6.85 6.51 -11.21
N GLY A 26 -5.77 7.29 -11.33
CA GLY A 26 -4.54 7.12 -10.56
C GLY A 26 -4.81 6.98 -9.07
N LEU A 27 -4.48 5.80 -8.53
CA LEU A 27 -4.38 5.56 -7.09
C LEU A 27 -2.91 5.60 -6.71
N SER A 28 -2.58 6.40 -5.71
CA SER A 28 -1.25 6.50 -5.13
C SER A 28 -1.27 5.99 -3.69
N VAL A 29 -0.22 5.30 -3.25
CA VAL A 29 -0.09 4.85 -1.86
C VAL A 29 1.20 5.34 -1.25
N TRP A 30 1.09 5.83 -0.01
CA TRP A 30 2.23 6.29 0.77
C TRP A 30 2.18 5.80 2.24
N PRO A 31 3.30 5.34 2.80
CA PRO A 31 4.54 5.00 2.11
C PRO A 31 4.35 3.73 1.25
N ALA A 32 5.07 3.65 0.13
CA ALA A 32 5.01 2.49 -0.78
C ALA A 32 5.71 1.24 -0.21
N GLU A 33 6.65 1.44 0.72
CA GLU A 33 7.34 0.38 1.43
C GLU A 33 7.37 0.69 2.92
N LEU A 34 7.12 -0.33 3.73
CA LEU A 34 7.20 -0.23 5.18
C LEU A 34 8.16 -1.26 5.72
N VAL A 35 9.01 -0.81 6.65
CA VAL A 35 9.85 -1.68 7.45
C VAL A 35 9.37 -1.61 8.89
N LEU A 36 8.69 -2.68 9.33
CA LEU A 36 8.10 -2.77 10.66
C LEU A 36 8.73 -3.91 11.46
N LYS A 37 8.79 -3.76 12.78
CA LYS A 37 9.09 -4.89 13.68
C LYS A 37 7.81 -5.67 13.95
N ALA A 38 7.94 -6.98 14.19
CA ALA A 38 6.81 -7.80 14.60
C ALA A 38 6.09 -7.18 15.81
N GLY A 39 4.76 -7.04 15.71
CA GLY A 39 3.90 -6.37 16.69
C GLY A 39 3.63 -4.89 16.39
N GLU A 40 4.45 -4.23 15.56
CA GLU A 40 4.20 -2.85 15.13
C GLU A 40 3.10 -2.77 14.07
N ALA A 41 2.45 -1.62 14.02
CA ALA A 41 1.46 -1.30 13.00
C ALA A 41 1.69 0.12 12.45
N HIS A 42 1.30 0.32 11.21
CA HIS A 42 1.42 1.58 10.51
C HIS A 42 0.28 1.73 9.52
N ARG A 43 -0.20 2.96 9.34
CA ARG A 43 -1.27 3.24 8.40
C ARG A 43 -0.70 3.73 7.08
N VAL A 44 -1.17 3.16 5.98
CA VAL A 44 -0.91 3.68 4.64
C VAL A 44 -1.99 4.68 4.25
N LEU A 45 -1.58 5.73 3.56
CA LEU A 45 -2.44 6.70 2.90
C LEU A 45 -2.65 6.24 1.47
N VAL A 46 -3.91 6.12 1.05
CA VAL A 46 -4.27 5.95 -0.37
C VAL A 46 -4.86 7.27 -0.84
N THR A 47 -4.30 7.86 -1.90
CA THR A 47 -4.90 9.00 -2.58
C THR A 47 -5.39 8.61 -3.96
N ARG A 48 -6.40 9.33 -4.45
CA ARG A 48 -6.94 9.21 -5.80
C ARG A 48 -6.93 10.57 -6.49
N GLU A 49 -6.52 10.60 -7.74
CA GLU A 49 -6.66 11.80 -8.56
C GLU A 49 -8.13 12.04 -8.97
N THR A 50 -8.62 13.24 -8.72
CA THR A 50 -9.95 13.69 -9.13
C THR A 50 -9.93 14.16 -10.60
N PRO A 51 -11.10 14.24 -11.27
CA PRO A 51 -11.16 14.78 -12.64
C PRO A 51 -10.60 16.20 -12.80
N ASP A 52 -10.51 16.94 -11.70
CA ASP A 52 -9.98 18.31 -11.65
C ASP A 52 -8.46 18.34 -11.39
N GLY A 53 -7.80 17.18 -11.34
CA GLY A 53 -6.36 17.04 -11.10
C GLY A 53 -5.93 17.21 -9.64
N LEU A 54 -6.86 17.09 -8.68
CA LEU A 54 -6.56 17.17 -7.25
C LEU A 54 -6.38 15.78 -6.65
N GLU A 55 -5.58 15.65 -5.60
CA GLU A 55 -5.52 14.42 -4.81
C GLU A 55 -6.60 14.42 -3.72
N ALA A 56 -7.39 13.35 -3.67
CA ALA A 56 -8.36 13.09 -2.61
C ALA A 56 -7.96 11.87 -1.78
N ASP A 57 -8.19 11.90 -0.47
CA ASP A 57 -7.98 10.74 0.41
C ASP A 57 -9.03 9.66 0.10
N ALA A 58 -8.56 8.50 -0.36
CA ALA A 58 -9.34 7.32 -0.68
C ALA A 58 -9.05 6.15 0.27
N THR A 59 -8.34 6.38 1.38
CA THR A 59 -7.89 5.34 2.33
C THR A 59 -9.07 4.57 2.94
N GLY A 60 -10.19 5.25 3.20
CA GLY A 60 -11.40 4.61 3.72
C GLY A 60 -12.20 3.85 2.66
N GLU A 61 -12.00 4.17 1.39
CA GLU A 61 -12.75 3.64 0.25
C GLU A 61 -12.00 2.49 -0.42
N ALA A 62 -10.68 2.43 -0.25
CA ALA A 62 -9.82 1.38 -0.78
C ALA A 62 -10.08 0.04 -0.10
N SER A 63 -10.02 -1.02 -0.91
CA SER A 63 -9.97 -2.40 -0.41
C SER A 63 -8.53 -2.84 -0.31
N TYR A 64 -8.18 -3.53 0.78
CA TYR A 64 -6.83 -3.98 1.05
C TYR A 64 -6.77 -5.50 1.16
N ALA A 65 -5.74 -6.10 0.60
CA ALA A 65 -5.43 -7.51 0.76
C ALA A 65 -3.93 -7.73 0.94
N SER A 66 -3.57 -8.65 1.83
CA SER A 66 -2.21 -9.13 1.99
C SER A 66 -2.04 -10.48 1.30
N ASP A 67 -0.91 -10.70 0.64
CA ASP A 67 -0.52 -12.01 0.12
C ASP A 67 -0.08 -12.99 1.23
N ARG A 68 0.38 -12.45 2.37
CA ARG A 68 0.95 -13.18 3.52
C ARG A 68 0.50 -12.56 4.83
N ALA A 69 -0.74 -12.83 5.21
CA ALA A 69 -1.34 -12.36 6.46
C ALA A 69 -0.56 -12.80 7.73
N GLU A 70 0.16 -13.92 7.67
CA GLU A 70 1.04 -14.42 8.74
C GLU A 70 2.33 -13.60 8.93
N VAL A 71 2.70 -12.79 7.93
CA VAL A 71 3.86 -11.88 7.97
C VAL A 71 3.39 -10.44 8.20
N ALA A 72 2.45 -9.96 7.38
CA ALA A 72 1.81 -8.67 7.56
C ALA A 72 0.32 -8.76 7.26
N ALA A 73 -0.51 -8.39 8.23
CA ALA A 73 -1.95 -8.29 8.07
C ALA A 73 -2.32 -6.83 7.74
N VAL A 74 -3.35 -6.63 6.92
CA VAL A 74 -3.90 -5.30 6.65
C VAL A 74 -5.38 -5.29 7.04
N GLU A 75 -5.78 -4.25 7.77
CA GLU A 75 -7.16 -4.03 8.20
C GLU A 75 -7.84 -2.95 7.32
N ALA A 76 -9.17 -2.87 7.43
CA ALA A 76 -9.94 -1.82 6.77
C ALA A 76 -9.43 -0.42 7.19
N GLY A 77 -9.34 0.51 6.24
CA GLY A 77 -8.77 1.84 6.47
C GLY A 77 -7.24 1.91 6.40
N GLY A 78 -6.59 0.87 5.85
CA GLY A 78 -5.18 0.91 5.46
C GLY A 78 -4.19 0.70 6.60
N VAL A 79 -4.59 0.05 7.69
CA VAL A 79 -3.68 -0.23 8.81
C VAL A 79 -2.96 -1.55 8.58
N VAL A 80 -1.66 -1.49 8.31
CA VAL A 80 -0.78 -2.65 8.13
C VAL A 80 -0.12 -2.98 9.47
N ARG A 81 -0.29 -4.23 9.92
CA ARG A 81 0.31 -4.78 11.15
C ARG A 81 1.30 -5.88 10.81
N ALA A 82 2.53 -5.75 11.30
CA ALA A 82 3.53 -6.80 11.20
C ALA A 82 3.23 -7.91 12.22
N VAL A 83 3.00 -9.12 11.74
CA VAL A 83 2.68 -10.30 12.56
C VAL A 83 3.93 -11.12 12.83
N GLY A 84 4.80 -11.30 11.83
CA GLY A 84 6.00 -12.11 11.92
C GLY A 84 7.08 -11.64 10.95
N ALA A 85 8.31 -12.14 11.13
CA ALA A 85 9.42 -11.78 10.25
C ALA A 85 9.20 -12.28 8.81
N GLY A 86 9.50 -11.45 7.82
CA GLY A 86 9.40 -11.83 6.40
C GLY A 86 9.09 -10.64 5.49
N THR A 87 8.63 -10.95 4.28
CA THR A 87 8.18 -9.94 3.31
C THR A 87 6.78 -10.30 2.86
N ALA A 88 5.89 -9.31 2.85
CA ALA A 88 4.51 -9.41 2.39
C ALA A 88 4.22 -8.30 1.37
N ALA A 89 3.36 -8.58 0.40
CA ALA A 89 2.82 -7.60 -0.52
C ALA A 89 1.39 -7.25 -0.13
N ILE A 90 1.12 -5.94 -0.04
CA ILE A 90 -0.22 -5.41 0.21
C ILE A 90 -0.74 -4.78 -1.10
N ARG A 91 -2.00 -5.03 -1.43
CA ARG A 91 -2.68 -4.52 -2.63
C ARG A 91 -4.06 -3.98 -2.31
#